data_AF-A0A4S8ZEC9-F1
#
_entry.id   AF-A0A4S8ZEC9-F1
#
_cell.length_a   1.000
_cell.length_b   1.000
_cell.length_c   1.000
_cell.angle_alpha   90.00
_cell.angle_beta   90.00
_cell.angle_gamma   90.00
#
_symmetry.space_group_name_H-M   'P 1'
#
loop_
_entity.id
_entity.type
_entity.pdbx_description
1 polymer ?
#
loop_
_entity_poly.entity_id
_entity_poly.type
_entity_poly.pdbx_seq_one_letter_code
_entity_poly.pdbx_strand_id
1 'polypeptide(L)'
;MPSTKRKRVDSPMEFQNTLAAVPKPTGPLQSTSQERPLQNDYIIQHGPIHHVPQTEKDCQKLGEWVETLDESTVRRLLKDAATLHSDMYTSVWIEKRMVELAETNARRRLMMEEQAKVLDFSKQIQGVSHTINRKYNGLRASKQYEMAQEAEGDVQYYIKQIHDQLRPETTRYNKIKAILSLCQIGSIVAHGGGCVGEEVRKSIGQYSDFMDDLWKIIKNMNDSDKEYVGRREDLMKTLERFDNDSQGFDIFQGSEKVVSCFKRAAGDLVDSDDDDYYDGNASGSEDNTIENL
;
A
#
# COMPACT_ATOMS: atom_id res chain seq x y z
N MET A 1 -7.37 -16.37 -73.49
CA MET A 1 -7.77 -16.14 -72.09
C MET A 1 -6.70 -16.69 -71.16
N PRO A 2 -5.92 -15.85 -70.48
CA PRO A 2 -4.84 -16.32 -69.62
C PRO A 2 -5.08 -16.06 -68.13
N SER A 3 -5.01 -17.16 -67.38
CA SER A 3 -4.48 -17.39 -66.03
C SER A 3 -4.15 -16.16 -65.16
N THR A 4 -4.93 -15.98 -64.08
CA THR A 4 -4.66 -14.99 -63.03
C THR A 4 -3.84 -15.64 -61.91
N LYS A 5 -2.55 -15.27 -61.82
CA LYS A 5 -1.68 -15.58 -60.68
C LYS A 5 -2.10 -14.74 -59.47
N ARG A 6 -2.56 -15.35 -58.38
CA ARG A 6 -2.74 -14.69 -57.07
C ARG A 6 -1.43 -14.77 -56.28
N LYS A 7 -0.92 -13.61 -55.88
CA LYS A 7 0.18 -13.45 -54.91
C LYS A 7 -0.27 -13.98 -53.54
N ARG A 8 0.56 -14.80 -52.92
CA ARG A 8 0.41 -15.29 -51.54
C ARG A 8 0.82 -14.16 -50.59
N VAL A 9 -0.07 -13.77 -49.70
CA VAL A 9 0.21 -12.89 -48.56
C VAL A 9 0.33 -13.82 -47.35
N ASP A 10 1.51 -13.87 -46.74
CA ASP A 10 1.70 -14.60 -45.49
C ASP A 10 1.02 -13.82 -44.35
N SER A 11 0.13 -14.50 -43.62
CA SER A 11 -0.41 -14.02 -42.34
C SER A 11 0.34 -14.69 -41.18
N PRO A 12 0.60 -13.94 -40.09
CA PRO A 12 1.28 -14.46 -38.90
C PRO A 12 0.39 -15.43 -38.10
N MET A 13 1.06 -16.43 -37.53
CA MET A 13 0.55 -17.61 -36.82
C MET A 13 -0.60 -17.33 -35.84
N GLU A 14 -1.71 -18.02 -36.07
CA GLU A 14 -2.69 -18.39 -35.05
C GLU A 14 -2.08 -19.48 -34.15
N PHE A 15 -2.10 -19.25 -32.83
CA PHE A 15 -1.81 -20.26 -31.82
C PHE A 15 -2.98 -21.27 -31.76
N GLN A 16 -2.83 -22.41 -32.44
CA GLN A 16 -3.66 -23.58 -32.19
C GLN A 16 -2.90 -24.65 -31.40
N ASN A 17 -3.53 -24.99 -30.27
CA ASN A 17 -3.34 -26.18 -29.46
C ASN A 17 -2.80 -27.38 -30.23
N THR A 18 -1.61 -27.84 -29.83
CA THR A 18 -1.23 -29.25 -29.94
C THR A 18 -0.54 -29.68 -28.65
N LEU A 19 -1.26 -30.48 -27.87
CA LEU A 19 -0.71 -31.36 -26.85
C LEU A 19 0.35 -32.24 -27.51
N ALA A 20 1.63 -31.93 -27.26
CA ALA A 20 2.74 -32.81 -27.58
C ALA A 20 3.25 -33.48 -26.29
N ALA A 21 2.85 -34.74 -26.16
CA ALA A 21 3.56 -35.86 -25.56
C ALA A 21 4.68 -35.56 -24.55
N VAL A 22 4.34 -35.75 -23.28
CA VAL A 22 5.24 -36.00 -22.16
C VAL A 22 6.10 -37.26 -22.46
N PRO A 23 7.43 -37.20 -22.38
CA PRO A 23 8.25 -38.40 -22.29
C PRO A 23 8.02 -39.07 -20.93
N LYS A 24 7.58 -40.33 -20.93
CA LYS A 24 7.51 -41.19 -19.73
C LYS A 24 8.90 -41.31 -19.09
N PRO A 25 9.07 -41.04 -17.79
CA PRO A 25 10.20 -41.56 -17.03
C PRO A 25 9.89 -42.98 -16.61
N THR A 26 10.54 -43.95 -17.24
CA THR A 26 10.69 -45.32 -16.73
C THR A 26 11.76 -45.32 -15.65
N GLY A 27 11.38 -45.68 -14.42
CA GLY A 27 12.29 -46.02 -13.33
C GLY A 27 11.99 -45.27 -12.03
N PRO A 28 11.92 -45.95 -10.87
CA PRO A 28 11.57 -45.32 -9.61
C PRO A 28 12.74 -44.46 -9.11
N LEU A 29 12.58 -43.14 -9.15
CA LEU A 29 13.41 -42.24 -8.35
C LEU A 29 12.94 -42.36 -6.90
N GLN A 30 13.78 -42.95 -6.07
CA GLN A 30 13.59 -43.08 -4.63
C GLN A 30 13.32 -41.72 -4.01
N SER A 31 12.08 -41.51 -3.60
CA SER A 31 11.72 -40.51 -2.60
C SER A 31 12.33 -40.94 -1.27
N THR A 32 13.42 -40.31 -0.88
CA THR A 32 13.87 -40.30 0.52
C THR A 32 13.92 -38.85 0.98
N SER A 33 12.75 -38.24 1.08
CA SER A 33 12.53 -37.15 2.03
C SER A 33 11.59 -37.68 3.09
N GLN A 34 12.10 -38.63 3.87
CA GLN A 34 11.60 -38.84 5.22
C GLN A 34 11.77 -37.52 5.95
N GLU A 35 10.66 -36.98 6.46
CA GLU A 35 10.66 -36.14 7.65
C GLU A 35 11.55 -36.84 8.68
N ARG A 36 12.77 -36.32 8.86
CA ARG A 36 13.58 -36.72 9.99
C ARG A 36 12.92 -36.09 11.22
N PRO A 37 12.49 -36.87 12.21
CA PRO A 37 12.42 -36.32 13.55
C PRO A 37 13.82 -35.79 13.85
N LEU A 38 13.96 -34.58 14.37
CA LEU A 38 15.21 -34.12 14.95
C LEU A 38 15.49 -35.02 16.15
N GLN A 39 16.11 -36.17 15.90
CA GLN A 39 16.61 -37.09 16.89
C GLN A 39 17.89 -36.44 17.42
N ASN A 40 17.75 -35.80 18.59
CA ASN A 40 18.83 -35.14 19.31
C ASN A 40 19.89 -36.18 19.73
N ASP A 41 20.91 -36.36 18.89
CA ASP A 41 22.19 -36.92 19.33
C ASP A 41 23.10 -35.79 19.79
N TYR A 42 22.83 -35.28 21.00
CA TYR A 42 23.83 -34.59 21.80
C TYR A 42 23.97 -35.33 23.12
N ILE A 43 24.90 -36.29 23.14
CA ILE A 43 25.43 -36.85 24.38
C ILE A 43 26.29 -35.76 25.02
N ILE A 44 25.72 -35.04 25.98
CA ILE A 44 26.51 -34.19 26.90
C ILE A 44 26.74 -35.02 28.16
N GLN A 45 27.96 -35.52 28.32
CA GLN A 45 28.44 -36.07 29.58
C GLN A 45 28.50 -34.94 30.62
N HIS A 46 27.48 -34.85 31.46
CA HIS A 46 27.59 -34.21 32.76
C HIS A 46 27.74 -35.31 33.83
N GLY A 47 28.66 -35.11 34.77
CA GLY A 47 28.86 -36.00 35.92
C GLY A 47 27.58 -36.20 36.75
N PRO A 48 27.58 -37.10 37.74
CA PRO A 48 26.35 -37.57 38.37
C PRO A 48 25.67 -36.45 39.16
N ILE A 49 24.72 -35.78 38.53
CA ILE A 49 23.66 -35.08 39.24
C ILE A 49 22.77 -36.19 39.77
N HIS A 50 22.67 -36.33 41.09
CA HIS A 50 21.69 -37.21 41.72
C HIS A 50 20.27 -36.69 41.39
N HIS A 51 19.76 -37.10 40.23
CA HIS A 51 18.40 -36.81 39.82
C HIS A 51 17.49 -37.77 40.60
N VAL A 52 16.90 -37.29 41.69
CA VAL A 52 15.72 -37.97 42.25
C VAL A 52 14.63 -37.79 41.19
N PRO A 53 14.05 -38.87 40.64
CA PRO A 53 12.90 -38.75 39.75
C PRO A 53 11.77 -38.15 40.57
N GLN A 54 11.33 -36.94 40.23
CA GLN A 54 10.17 -36.34 40.87
C GLN A 54 8.95 -37.20 40.52
N THR A 55 8.16 -37.58 41.52
CA THR A 55 6.93 -38.33 41.28
C THR A 55 5.88 -37.41 40.66
N GLU A 56 4.89 -37.97 39.96
CA GLU A 56 3.78 -37.19 39.39
C GLU A 56 3.06 -36.34 40.46
N LYS A 57 3.01 -36.82 41.71
CA LYS A 57 2.50 -36.08 42.88
C LYS A 57 3.37 -34.90 43.29
N ASP A 58 4.68 -34.99 43.11
CA ASP A 58 5.61 -33.90 43.40
C ASP A 58 5.50 -32.80 42.35
N CYS A 59 5.34 -33.17 41.08
CA CYS A 59 5.09 -32.22 39.98
C CYS A 59 3.76 -31.48 40.17
N GLN A 60 2.70 -32.18 40.64
CA GLN A 60 1.40 -31.54 40.94
C GLN A 60 1.51 -30.51 42.07
N LYS A 61 2.15 -30.86 43.20
CA LYS A 61 2.38 -29.92 44.31
C LYS A 61 3.22 -28.72 43.90
N LEU A 62 4.22 -28.94 43.03
CA LEU A 62 5.02 -27.85 42.49
C LEU A 62 4.15 -26.89 41.65
N GLY A 63 3.26 -27.42 40.82
CA GLY A 63 2.29 -26.62 40.06
C GLY A 63 1.42 -25.74 40.97
N GLU A 64 0.83 -26.34 42.01
CA GLU A 64 0.02 -25.61 43.01
C GLU A 64 0.84 -24.49 43.69
N TRP A 65 2.10 -24.75 44.06
CA TRP A 65 2.94 -23.72 44.66
C TRP A 65 3.26 -22.59 43.67
N VAL A 66 3.57 -22.92 42.41
CA VAL A 66 3.87 -21.91 41.37
C VAL A 66 2.65 -21.01 41.13
N GLU A 67 1.43 -21.54 41.15
CA GLU A 67 0.19 -20.76 40.99
C GLU A 67 -0.05 -19.76 42.13
N THR A 68 0.46 -20.05 43.34
CA THR A 68 0.35 -19.14 44.50
C THR A 68 1.42 -18.06 44.55
N LEU A 69 2.48 -18.18 43.74
CA LEU A 69 3.56 -17.19 43.67
C LEU A 69 3.16 -16.03 42.77
N ASP A 70 3.64 -14.83 43.11
CA ASP A 70 3.49 -13.69 42.22
C ASP A 70 4.41 -13.79 40.99
N GLU A 71 4.00 -13.11 39.92
CA GLU A 71 4.69 -13.15 38.63
C GLU A 71 6.16 -12.73 38.72
N SER A 72 6.51 -11.78 39.60
CA SER A 72 7.88 -11.30 39.74
C SER A 72 8.78 -12.36 40.39
N THR A 73 8.27 -13.08 41.39
CA THR A 73 8.96 -14.19 42.03
C THR A 73 9.16 -15.34 41.06
N VAL A 74 8.15 -15.71 40.27
CA VAL A 74 8.26 -16.77 39.24
C VAL A 74 9.30 -16.40 38.17
N ARG A 75 9.25 -15.17 37.63
CA ARG A 75 10.23 -14.71 36.63
C ARG A 75 11.65 -14.72 37.15
N ARG A 76 11.87 -14.33 38.42
CA ARG A 76 13.19 -14.38 39.05
C ARG A 76 13.69 -15.81 39.18
N LEU A 77 12.87 -16.72 39.73
CA LEU A 77 13.24 -18.13 39.88
C LEU A 77 13.53 -18.81 38.53
N LEU A 78 12.73 -18.53 37.50
CA LEU A 78 12.96 -19.04 36.15
C LEU A 78 14.27 -18.52 35.56
N LYS A 79 14.58 -17.24 35.78
CA LYS A 79 15.85 -16.64 35.35
C LYS A 79 17.03 -17.30 36.05
N ASP A 80 16.97 -17.45 37.37
CA ASP A 80 18.02 -18.09 38.17
C ASP A 80 18.23 -19.53 37.69
N ALA A 81 17.15 -20.30 37.51
CA ALA A 81 17.19 -21.67 36.99
C ALA A 81 17.76 -21.76 35.57
N ALA A 82 17.33 -20.89 34.66
CA ALA A 82 17.84 -20.84 33.29
C ALA A 82 19.32 -20.40 33.22
N THR A 83 19.82 -19.63 34.18
CA THR A 83 21.26 -19.30 34.24
C THR A 83 22.10 -20.45 34.76
N LEU A 84 21.54 -21.31 35.60
CA LEU A 84 22.26 -22.42 36.23
C LEU A 84 22.19 -23.71 35.40
N HIS A 85 21.09 -23.91 34.65
CA HIS A 85 20.79 -25.15 33.95
C HIS A 85 20.56 -24.90 32.44
N SER A 86 21.38 -25.54 31.61
CA SER A 86 21.41 -25.36 30.14
C SER A 86 20.14 -25.85 29.44
N ASP A 87 19.54 -26.93 29.95
CA ASP A 87 18.24 -27.45 29.49
C ASP A 87 17.12 -26.43 29.74
N MET A 88 17.06 -25.83 30.93
CA MET A 88 16.09 -24.78 31.27
C MET A 88 16.29 -23.53 30.40
N TYR A 89 17.54 -23.10 30.16
CA TYR A 89 17.84 -22.04 29.19
C TYR A 89 17.29 -22.34 27.80
N THR A 90 17.55 -23.56 27.32
CA THR A 90 17.11 -24.01 25.99
C THR A 90 15.59 -24.03 25.88
N SER A 91 14.89 -24.54 26.89
CA SER A 91 13.42 -24.53 26.95
C SER A 91 12.86 -23.10 26.88
N VAL A 92 13.38 -22.18 27.71
CA VAL A 92 12.93 -20.77 27.69
C VAL A 92 13.22 -20.10 26.34
N TRP A 93 14.38 -20.38 25.74
CA TRP A 93 14.75 -19.84 24.43
C TRP A 93 13.83 -20.36 23.31
N ILE A 94 13.53 -21.67 23.30
CA ILE A 94 12.60 -22.28 22.32
C ILE A 94 11.22 -21.64 22.45
N GLU A 95 10.68 -21.54 23.66
CA GLU A 95 9.35 -20.95 23.89
C GLU A 95 9.31 -19.49 23.43
N LYS A 96 10.33 -18.70 23.78
CA LYS A 96 10.43 -17.31 23.31
C LYS A 96 10.47 -17.24 21.78
N ARG A 97 11.22 -18.13 21.15
CA ARG A 97 11.34 -18.19 19.68
C ARG A 97 10.04 -18.60 19.02
N MET A 98 9.26 -19.49 19.63
CA MET A 98 7.94 -19.90 19.14
C MET A 98 6.94 -18.76 19.19
N VAL A 99 6.92 -17.97 20.27
CA VAL A 99 6.07 -16.77 20.38
C VAL A 99 6.41 -15.75 19.28
N GLU A 100 7.70 -15.45 19.08
CA GLU A 100 8.15 -14.54 18.02
C GLU A 100 7.77 -15.04 16.61
N LEU A 101 7.88 -16.34 16.37
CA LEU A 101 7.50 -16.96 15.12
C LEU A 101 5.99 -16.89 14.90
N ALA A 102 5.18 -17.14 15.94
CA ALA A 102 3.72 -17.03 15.88
C ALA A 102 3.28 -15.60 15.55
N GLU A 103 3.86 -14.59 16.21
CA GLU A 103 3.59 -13.18 15.92
C GLU A 103 3.98 -12.81 14.48
N THR A 104 5.15 -13.25 14.02
CA THR A 104 5.62 -13.01 12.65
C THR A 104 4.69 -13.65 11.63
N ASN A 105 4.24 -14.88 11.89
CA ASN A 105 3.31 -15.59 11.02
C ASN A 105 1.93 -14.92 11.01
N ALA A 106 1.44 -14.43 12.16
CA ALA A 106 0.18 -13.69 12.23
C ALA A 106 0.26 -12.39 11.40
N ARG A 107 1.36 -11.62 11.52
CA ARG A 107 1.59 -10.42 10.69
C ARG A 107 1.65 -10.77 9.20
N ARG A 108 2.37 -11.83 8.83
CA ARG A 108 2.46 -12.29 7.44
C ARG A 108 1.09 -12.70 6.89
N ARG A 109 0.26 -13.37 7.69
CA ARG A 109 -1.12 -13.74 7.31
C ARG A 109 -1.99 -12.52 7.03
N LEU A 110 -1.95 -11.51 7.91
CA LEU A 110 -2.69 -10.27 7.71
C LEU A 110 -2.21 -9.53 6.44
N MET A 111 -0.90 -9.50 6.21
CA MET A 111 -0.33 -8.92 4.99
C MET A 111 -0.78 -9.67 3.74
N MET A 112 -0.77 -11.02 3.76
CA MET A 112 -1.24 -11.84 2.64
C MET A 112 -2.73 -11.66 2.37
N GLU A 113 -3.55 -11.58 3.41
CA GLU A 113 -4.98 -11.32 3.28
C GLU A 113 -5.25 -9.95 2.65
N GLU A 114 -4.54 -8.91 3.11
CA GLU A 114 -4.63 -7.56 2.56
C GLU A 114 -4.14 -7.50 1.10
N GLN A 115 -3.10 -8.26 0.77
CA GLN A 115 -2.59 -8.36 -0.60
C GLN A 115 -3.52 -9.14 -1.54
N ALA A 116 -4.31 -10.07 -1.01
CA ALA A 116 -5.28 -10.84 -1.77
C ALA A 116 -6.57 -10.05 -2.06
N LYS A 117 -6.86 -8.98 -1.31
CA LYS A 117 -8.04 -8.14 -1.55
C LYS A 117 -7.93 -7.43 -2.88
N VAL A 118 -9.02 -7.44 -3.64
CA VAL A 118 -9.20 -6.62 -4.83
C VAL A 118 -10.26 -5.58 -4.51
N LEU A 119 -9.86 -4.31 -4.44
CA LEU A 119 -10.79 -3.22 -4.13
C LEU A 119 -11.49 -2.74 -5.40
N ASP A 120 -12.78 -2.44 -5.28
CA ASP A 120 -13.60 -1.84 -6.33
C ASP A 120 -14.28 -0.59 -5.80
N PHE A 121 -14.04 0.54 -6.48
CA PHE A 121 -14.55 1.85 -6.09
C PHE A 121 -15.67 2.35 -7.03
N SER A 122 -16.17 1.49 -7.92
CA SER A 122 -17.24 1.81 -8.86
C SER A 122 -18.49 2.34 -8.17
N LYS A 123 -18.83 1.81 -6.98
CA LYS A 123 -19.97 2.26 -6.18
C LYS A 123 -19.80 3.69 -5.69
N GLN A 124 -18.59 4.07 -5.25
CA GLN A 124 -18.26 5.41 -4.78
C GLN A 124 -18.33 6.41 -5.93
N ILE A 125 -17.73 6.08 -7.09
CA ILE A 125 -17.80 6.92 -8.30
C ILE A 125 -19.25 7.13 -8.75
N GLN A 126 -20.03 6.05 -8.84
CA GLN A 126 -21.45 6.12 -9.21
C GLN A 126 -22.27 6.90 -8.19
N GLY A 127 -21.97 6.75 -6.90
CA GLY A 127 -22.58 7.48 -5.80
C GLY A 127 -22.39 8.99 -5.93
N VAL A 128 -21.16 9.44 -6.17
CA VAL A 128 -20.84 10.85 -6.43
C VAL A 128 -21.57 11.35 -7.68
N SER A 129 -21.48 10.61 -8.79
CA SER A 129 -22.15 10.97 -10.04
C SER A 129 -23.66 11.10 -9.88
N HIS A 130 -24.29 10.17 -9.16
CA HIS A 130 -25.72 10.21 -8.86
C HIS A 130 -26.07 11.41 -7.97
N THR A 131 -25.30 11.65 -6.92
CA THR A 131 -25.54 12.75 -5.98
C THR A 131 -25.52 14.11 -6.68
N ILE A 132 -24.49 14.36 -7.50
CA ILE A 132 -24.29 15.62 -8.20
C ILE A 132 -25.29 15.79 -9.36
N ASN A 133 -25.50 14.76 -10.17
CA ASN A 133 -26.21 14.91 -11.46
C ASN A 133 -27.66 14.44 -11.45
N ARG A 134 -28.10 13.67 -10.44
CA ARG A 134 -29.40 12.98 -10.48
C ARG A 134 -30.25 13.12 -9.21
N LYS A 135 -29.67 12.97 -8.01
CA LYS A 135 -30.40 12.84 -6.73
C LYS A 135 -31.43 13.97 -6.52
N TYR A 136 -31.07 15.19 -6.89
CA TYR A 136 -31.90 16.39 -6.73
C TYR A 136 -32.34 17.01 -8.06
N ASN A 137 -32.13 16.30 -9.17
CA ASN A 137 -32.54 16.76 -10.48
C ASN A 137 -34.08 16.73 -10.57
N GLY A 138 -34.70 17.88 -10.86
CA GLY A 138 -36.16 18.05 -10.84
C GLY A 138 -36.70 18.82 -9.64
N LEU A 139 -35.88 19.10 -8.62
CA LEU A 139 -36.22 20.10 -7.61
C LEU A 139 -36.07 21.51 -8.18
N ARG A 140 -36.80 22.48 -7.62
CA ARG A 140 -36.61 23.90 -7.94
C ARG A 140 -35.23 24.35 -7.47
N ALA A 141 -34.62 25.32 -8.17
CA ALA A 141 -33.28 25.82 -7.86
C ALA A 141 -33.08 26.23 -6.40
N SER A 142 -34.06 26.91 -5.77
CA SER A 142 -33.99 27.26 -4.35
C SER A 142 -33.89 26.04 -3.44
N LYS A 143 -34.63 24.97 -3.77
CA LYS A 143 -34.57 23.70 -3.02
C LYS A 143 -33.29 22.94 -3.31
N GLN A 144 -32.79 22.97 -4.55
CA GLN A 144 -31.49 22.42 -4.90
C GLN A 144 -30.36 23.07 -4.11
N TYR A 145 -30.40 24.40 -3.93
CA TYR A 145 -29.45 25.12 -3.10
C TYR A 145 -29.49 24.65 -1.64
N GLU A 146 -30.68 24.50 -1.06
CA GLU A 146 -30.84 23.94 0.30
C GLU A 146 -30.28 22.51 0.42
N MET A 147 -30.39 21.69 -0.62
CA MET A 147 -29.87 20.31 -0.63
C MET A 147 -28.38 20.22 -0.96
N ALA A 148 -27.72 21.32 -1.35
CA ALA A 148 -26.32 21.29 -1.76
C ALA A 148 -25.38 20.87 -0.63
N GLN A 149 -25.67 21.27 0.61
CA GLN A 149 -24.89 20.85 1.77
C GLN A 149 -25.03 19.35 2.06
N GLU A 150 -26.22 18.77 1.86
CA GLU A 150 -26.39 17.31 1.97
C GLU A 150 -25.62 16.59 0.85
N ALA A 151 -25.67 17.13 -0.37
CA ALA A 151 -24.91 16.60 -1.51
C ALA A 151 -23.39 16.62 -1.25
N GLU A 152 -22.88 17.69 -0.66
CA GLU A 152 -21.48 17.79 -0.25
C GLU A 152 -21.11 16.69 0.75
N GLY A 153 -21.92 16.51 1.80
CA GLY A 153 -21.70 15.47 2.81
C GLY A 153 -21.69 14.06 2.22
N ASP A 154 -22.58 13.77 1.28
CA ASP A 154 -22.61 12.51 0.53
C ASP A 154 -21.32 12.30 -0.29
N VAL A 155 -20.83 13.35 -0.96
CA VAL A 155 -19.60 13.30 -1.75
C VAL A 155 -18.38 13.06 -0.87
N GLN A 156 -18.25 13.78 0.25
CA GLN A 156 -17.19 13.58 1.24
C GLN A 156 -17.23 12.16 1.82
N TYR A 157 -18.43 11.65 2.10
CA TYR A 157 -18.61 10.28 2.56
C TYR A 157 -18.06 9.27 1.55
N TYR A 158 -18.37 9.41 0.25
CA TYR A 158 -17.84 8.50 -0.77
C TYR A 158 -16.31 8.59 -0.93
N ILE A 159 -15.73 9.80 -0.87
CA ILE A 159 -14.27 10.00 -0.90
C ILE A 159 -13.61 9.30 0.29
N LYS A 160 -14.13 9.54 1.51
CA LYS A 160 -13.63 8.93 2.74
C LYS A 160 -13.68 7.40 2.68
N GLN A 161 -14.75 6.82 2.12
CA GLN A 161 -14.87 5.37 1.95
C GLN A 161 -13.78 4.77 1.05
N ILE A 162 -13.23 5.53 0.09
CA ILE A 162 -12.07 5.08 -0.70
C ILE A 162 -10.83 5.03 0.20
N HIS A 163 -10.58 6.11 0.95
CA HIS A 163 -9.42 6.22 1.82
C HIS A 163 -9.42 5.17 2.94
N ASP A 164 -10.56 4.97 3.62
CA ASP A 164 -10.70 4.03 4.75
C ASP A 164 -10.47 2.56 4.35
N GLN A 165 -10.53 2.24 3.06
CA GLN A 165 -10.23 0.90 2.53
C GLN A 165 -8.74 0.70 2.24
N LEU A 166 -7.92 1.76 2.29
CA LEU A 166 -6.49 1.69 2.01
C LEU A 166 -5.70 1.56 3.31
N ARG A 167 -4.75 0.63 3.30
CA ARG A 167 -3.77 0.39 4.36
C ARG A 167 -2.36 0.59 3.80
N PRO A 168 -1.35 0.80 4.66
CA PRO A 168 0.04 0.88 4.21
C PRO A 168 0.45 -0.34 3.35
N GLU A 169 -0.02 -1.53 3.73
CA GLU A 169 0.26 -2.82 3.08
C GLU A 169 -0.58 -3.10 1.82
N THR A 170 -1.53 -2.22 1.49
CA THR A 170 -2.37 -2.38 0.30
C THR A 170 -1.52 -2.45 -0.97
N THR A 171 -1.93 -3.35 -1.88
CA THR A 171 -1.19 -3.61 -3.13
C THR A 171 -1.07 -2.36 -4.00
N ARG A 172 0.00 -2.32 -4.82
CA ARG A 172 0.16 -1.33 -5.89
C ARG A 172 -1.13 -1.17 -6.71
N TYR A 173 -1.71 -2.30 -7.13
CA TYR A 173 -2.90 -2.32 -7.98
C TYR A 173 -4.07 -1.57 -7.32
N ASN A 174 -4.36 -1.84 -6.05
CA ASN A 174 -5.44 -1.17 -5.32
C ASN A 174 -5.14 0.31 -5.06
N LYS A 175 -3.89 0.68 -4.75
CA LYS A 175 -3.47 2.09 -4.60
C LYS A 175 -3.68 2.87 -5.89
N ILE A 176 -3.28 2.31 -7.04
CA ILE A 176 -3.51 2.91 -8.36
C ILE A 176 -5.00 3.06 -8.63
N LYS A 177 -5.81 2.02 -8.39
CA LYS A 177 -7.28 2.11 -8.58
C LYS A 177 -7.90 3.21 -7.73
N ALA A 178 -7.46 3.37 -6.48
CA ALA A 178 -7.96 4.43 -5.62
C ALA A 178 -7.61 5.82 -6.16
N ILE A 179 -6.35 6.04 -6.56
CA ILE A 179 -5.91 7.30 -7.18
C ILE A 179 -6.76 7.63 -8.40
N LEU A 180 -6.92 6.69 -9.34
CA LEU A 180 -7.72 6.92 -10.55
C LEU A 180 -9.20 7.18 -10.22
N SER A 181 -9.73 6.51 -9.20
CA SER A 181 -11.12 6.67 -8.77
C SER A 181 -11.34 8.03 -8.11
N LEU A 182 -10.38 8.52 -7.32
CA LEU A 182 -10.39 9.88 -6.78
C LEU A 182 -10.29 10.91 -7.91
N CYS A 183 -9.37 10.76 -8.87
CA CYS A 183 -9.28 11.64 -10.04
C CYS A 183 -10.60 11.67 -10.84
N GLN A 184 -11.25 10.52 -11.03
CA GLN A 184 -12.56 10.45 -11.68
C GLN A 184 -13.65 11.17 -10.88
N ILE A 185 -13.67 11.00 -9.54
CA ILE A 185 -14.57 11.75 -8.65
C ILE A 185 -14.31 13.25 -8.77
N GLY A 186 -13.04 13.67 -8.78
CA GLY A 186 -12.63 15.06 -8.98
C GLY A 186 -13.14 15.62 -10.30
N SER A 187 -12.98 14.90 -11.41
CA SER A 187 -13.57 15.28 -12.71
C SER A 187 -15.10 15.36 -12.67
N ILE A 188 -15.79 14.47 -11.94
CA ILE A 188 -17.25 14.55 -11.79
C ILE A 188 -17.65 15.81 -11.02
N VAL A 189 -16.91 16.18 -9.98
CA VAL A 189 -17.12 17.42 -9.23
C VAL A 189 -16.86 18.64 -10.12
N ALA A 190 -15.77 18.63 -10.89
CA ALA A 190 -15.40 19.71 -11.81
C ALA A 190 -16.50 19.98 -12.84
N HIS A 191 -17.02 18.93 -13.47
CA HIS A 191 -18.08 19.02 -14.49
C HIS A 191 -19.50 19.00 -13.91
N GLY A 192 -19.64 19.03 -12.58
CA GLY A 192 -20.93 19.08 -11.90
C GLY A 192 -21.74 20.27 -12.37
N GLY A 193 -22.88 20.00 -13.01
CA GLY A 193 -23.78 21.02 -13.54
C GLY A 193 -24.96 21.33 -12.63
N GLY A 194 -25.62 22.46 -12.89
CA GLY A 194 -26.77 22.92 -12.12
C GLY A 194 -26.42 23.41 -10.72
N CYS A 195 -27.43 23.83 -9.96
CA CYS A 195 -27.22 24.50 -8.68
C CYS A 195 -26.48 23.61 -7.65
N VAL A 196 -26.83 22.32 -7.55
CA VAL A 196 -26.13 21.39 -6.66
C VAL A 196 -24.68 21.19 -7.08
N GLY A 197 -24.42 20.92 -8.37
CA GLY A 197 -23.06 20.68 -8.86
C GLY A 197 -22.16 21.89 -8.69
N GLU A 198 -22.68 23.10 -8.93
CA GLU A 198 -21.94 24.35 -8.71
C GLU A 198 -21.54 24.56 -7.25
N GLU A 199 -22.46 24.34 -6.31
CA GLU A 199 -22.17 24.51 -4.88
C GLU A 199 -21.24 23.41 -4.35
N VAL A 200 -21.44 22.16 -4.76
CA VAL A 200 -20.53 21.05 -4.41
C VAL A 200 -19.13 21.33 -4.97
N ARG A 201 -19.01 21.82 -6.21
CA ARG A 201 -17.71 22.18 -6.80
C ARG A 201 -17.01 23.29 -6.02
N LYS A 202 -17.72 24.33 -5.59
CA LYS A 202 -17.14 25.39 -4.75
C LYS A 202 -16.64 24.82 -3.43
N SER A 203 -17.45 23.97 -2.79
CA SER A 203 -17.13 23.45 -1.46
C SER A 203 -16.00 22.43 -1.51
N ILE A 204 -16.17 21.35 -2.29
CA ILE A 204 -15.19 20.26 -2.40
C ILE A 204 -13.95 20.69 -3.19
N GLY A 205 -14.12 21.49 -4.24
CA GLY A 205 -13.02 21.93 -5.09
C GLY A 205 -12.03 22.86 -4.38
N GLN A 206 -12.49 23.63 -3.39
CA GLN A 206 -11.63 24.46 -2.55
C GLN A 206 -11.15 23.73 -1.28
N TYR A 207 -11.61 22.48 -1.07
CA TYR A 207 -11.28 21.71 0.12
C TYR A 207 -9.90 21.08 0.00
N SER A 208 -9.00 21.39 0.93
CA SER A 208 -7.63 20.85 0.96
C SER A 208 -7.59 19.34 1.13
N ASP A 209 -8.52 18.76 1.91
CA ASP A 209 -8.38 17.37 2.30
C ASP A 209 -8.53 16.41 1.11
N PHE A 210 -9.24 16.79 0.05
CA PHE A 210 -9.31 15.96 -1.16
C PHE A 210 -7.92 15.74 -1.76
N MET A 211 -7.15 16.82 -1.93
CA MET A 211 -5.79 16.76 -2.45
C MET A 211 -4.84 16.13 -1.43
N ASP A 212 -5.01 16.42 -0.13
CA ASP A 212 -4.21 15.78 0.91
C ASP A 212 -4.39 14.26 0.94
N ASP A 213 -5.62 13.77 0.78
CA ASP A 213 -5.92 12.34 0.74
C ASP A 213 -5.32 11.69 -0.51
N LEU A 214 -5.40 12.35 -1.66
CA LEU A 214 -4.73 11.89 -2.88
C LEU A 214 -3.22 11.79 -2.65
N TRP A 215 -2.61 12.82 -2.03
CA TRP A 215 -1.18 12.83 -1.71
C TRP A 215 -0.77 11.79 -0.67
N LYS A 216 -1.59 11.50 0.33
CA LYS A 216 -1.32 10.43 1.32
C LYS A 216 -1.17 9.08 0.63
N ILE A 217 -2.04 8.79 -0.36
CA ILE A 217 -1.96 7.53 -1.12
C ILE A 217 -0.67 7.49 -1.95
N ILE A 218 -0.33 8.59 -2.63
CA ILE A 218 0.89 8.69 -3.46
C ILE A 218 2.16 8.54 -2.60
N LYS A 219 2.19 9.16 -1.40
CA LYS A 219 3.31 9.03 -0.45
C LYS A 219 3.52 7.59 0.03
N ASN A 220 2.44 6.80 0.09
CA ASN A 220 2.49 5.37 0.45
C ASN A 220 2.84 4.45 -0.73
N MET A 221 3.08 4.99 -1.93
CA MET A 221 3.62 4.24 -3.06
C MET A 221 5.15 4.28 -3.03
N ASN A 222 5.78 3.14 -3.32
CA ASN A 222 7.22 3.10 -3.56
C ASN A 222 7.54 3.71 -4.95
N ASP A 223 8.81 3.98 -5.22
CA ASP A 223 9.19 4.66 -6.46
C ASP A 223 8.96 3.80 -7.72
N SER A 224 9.10 2.47 -7.61
CA SER A 224 8.78 1.55 -8.72
C SER A 224 7.28 1.57 -9.07
N ASP A 225 6.41 1.72 -8.07
CA ASP A 225 4.97 1.85 -8.27
C ASP A 225 4.62 3.19 -8.95
N LYS A 226 5.31 4.28 -8.59
CA LYS A 226 5.14 5.59 -9.23
C LYS A 226 5.66 5.59 -10.67
N GLU A 227 6.84 5.01 -10.88
CA GLU A 227 7.41 4.82 -12.22
C GLU A 227 6.48 4.01 -13.11
N TYR A 228 5.88 2.93 -12.58
CA TYR A 228 4.89 2.12 -13.29
C TYR A 228 3.70 2.97 -13.77
N VAL A 229 3.19 3.87 -12.94
CA VAL A 229 2.10 4.80 -13.34
C VAL A 229 2.59 5.77 -14.40
N GLY A 230 3.75 6.41 -14.19
CA GLY A 230 4.30 7.40 -15.10
C GLY A 230 4.56 6.87 -16.51
N ARG A 231 5.01 5.62 -16.64
CA ARG A 231 5.26 4.98 -17.96
C ARG A 231 3.99 4.49 -18.65
N ARG A 232 2.83 4.51 -17.98
CA ARG A 232 1.56 3.97 -18.50
C ARG A 232 0.69 5.11 -19.04
N GLU A 233 0.65 5.22 -20.36
CA GLU A 233 -0.08 6.29 -21.06
C GLU A 233 -1.58 6.34 -20.69
N ASP A 234 -2.24 5.19 -20.52
CA ASP A 234 -3.66 5.12 -20.14
C ASP A 234 -3.92 5.68 -18.73
N LEU A 235 -2.99 5.44 -17.81
CA LEU A 235 -3.07 5.96 -16.45
C LEU A 235 -2.75 7.45 -16.41
N MET A 236 -1.67 7.85 -17.09
CA MET A 236 -1.26 9.25 -17.19
C MET A 236 -2.33 10.12 -17.83
N LYS A 237 -2.98 9.68 -18.92
CA LYS A 237 -4.09 10.41 -19.53
C LYS A 237 -5.23 10.69 -18.55
N THR A 238 -5.50 9.78 -17.62
CA THR A 238 -6.53 9.98 -16.59
C THR A 238 -6.11 11.05 -15.59
N LEU A 239 -4.84 11.03 -15.16
CA LEU A 239 -4.27 12.04 -14.25
C LEU A 239 -4.23 13.43 -14.90
N GLU A 240 -3.77 13.50 -16.15
CA GLU A 240 -3.70 14.75 -16.92
C GLU A 240 -5.08 15.31 -17.22
N ARG A 241 -6.07 14.45 -17.50
CA ARG A 241 -7.46 14.89 -17.63
C ARG A 241 -7.98 15.52 -16.34
N PHE A 242 -7.73 14.88 -15.20
CA PHE A 242 -8.12 15.43 -13.91
C PHE A 242 -7.44 16.78 -13.63
N ASP A 243 -6.15 16.92 -13.94
CA ASP A 243 -5.43 18.18 -13.81
C ASP A 243 -6.00 19.28 -14.72
N ASN A 244 -6.25 18.96 -16.00
CA ASN A 244 -6.88 19.89 -16.94
C ASN A 244 -8.29 20.32 -16.48
N ASP A 245 -9.09 19.39 -15.96
CA ASP A 245 -10.40 19.69 -15.38
C ASP A 245 -10.24 20.61 -14.15
N SER A 246 -9.27 20.33 -13.28
CA SER A 246 -8.99 21.11 -12.07
C SER A 246 -8.60 22.55 -12.41
N GLN A 247 -7.70 22.74 -13.37
CA GLN A 247 -7.29 24.06 -13.86
C GLN A 247 -8.42 24.80 -14.57
N GLY A 248 -9.20 24.09 -15.41
CA GLY A 248 -10.30 24.68 -16.17
C GLY A 248 -11.44 25.24 -15.30
N PHE A 249 -11.58 24.73 -14.07
CA PHE A 249 -12.59 25.17 -13.11
C PHE A 249 -12.02 25.90 -11.88
N ASP A 250 -10.70 26.12 -11.81
CA ASP A 250 -9.98 26.72 -10.68
C ASP A 250 -10.28 26.03 -9.33
N ILE A 251 -10.13 24.70 -9.32
CA ILE A 251 -10.35 23.83 -8.16
C ILE A 251 -9.19 22.86 -7.99
N PHE A 252 -9.10 22.21 -6.83
CA PHE A 252 -8.09 21.20 -6.52
C PHE A 252 -6.65 21.68 -6.76
N GLN A 253 -6.35 22.89 -6.27
CA GLN A 253 -5.03 23.51 -6.33
C GLN A 253 -3.92 22.52 -5.93
N GLY A 254 -2.89 22.37 -6.78
CA GLY A 254 -1.84 21.37 -6.61
C GLY A 254 -2.04 20.07 -7.38
N SER A 255 -3.09 19.95 -8.21
CA SER A 255 -3.31 18.81 -9.13
C SER A 255 -2.14 18.60 -10.08
N GLU A 256 -1.49 19.67 -10.52
CA GLU A 256 -0.36 19.65 -11.44
C GLU A 256 0.83 18.89 -10.84
N LYS A 257 1.04 19.04 -9.52
CA LYS A 257 2.13 18.37 -8.78
C LYS A 257 1.92 16.86 -8.73
N VAL A 258 0.68 16.37 -8.78
CA VAL A 258 0.38 14.94 -8.84
C VAL A 258 0.86 14.37 -10.17
N VAL A 259 0.53 15.04 -11.28
CA VAL A 259 0.99 14.65 -12.62
C VAL A 259 2.52 14.70 -12.70
N SER A 260 3.14 15.78 -12.24
CA SER A 260 4.60 15.94 -12.22
C SER A 260 5.29 14.86 -11.39
N CYS A 261 4.69 14.41 -10.28
CA CYS A 261 5.25 13.36 -9.43
C CYS A 261 5.46 12.05 -10.21
N PHE A 262 4.45 11.63 -10.99
CA PHE A 262 4.53 10.41 -11.78
C PHE A 262 5.42 10.57 -13.03
N LYS A 263 5.36 11.72 -13.72
CA LYS A 263 6.29 12.01 -14.84
C LYS A 263 7.74 11.98 -14.40
N ARG A 264 8.06 12.58 -13.24
CA ARG A 264 9.42 12.55 -12.67
C ARG A 264 9.87 11.13 -12.38
N ALA A 265 8.99 10.29 -11.83
CA ALA A 265 9.32 8.89 -11.53
C ALA A 265 9.56 8.05 -12.80
N ALA A 266 8.92 8.39 -13.93
CA ALA A 266 9.16 7.74 -15.22
C ALA A 266 10.46 8.19 -15.92
N GLY A 267 11.08 9.29 -15.46
CA GLY A 267 12.21 9.92 -16.13
C GLY A 267 11.81 10.82 -17.30
N ASP A 268 10.52 11.15 -17.43
CA ASP A 268 9.98 11.97 -18.52
C ASP A 268 10.23 13.48 -18.31
N LEU A 269 10.74 13.88 -17.14
CA LEU A 269 11.25 15.23 -16.91
C LEU A 269 12.77 15.20 -17.10
N VAL A 270 13.21 15.29 -18.35
CA VAL A 270 14.57 15.63 -18.77
C VAL A 270 14.52 16.98 -19.50
N ASP A 271 14.74 18.06 -18.75
CA ASP A 271 15.20 19.41 -19.16
C ASP A 271 15.74 20.03 -17.84
N SER A 272 17.03 20.25 -17.59
CA SER A 272 18.12 20.96 -18.30
C SER A 272 17.92 22.48 -18.34
N ASP A 273 18.71 23.16 -17.50
CA ASP A 273 19.17 24.56 -17.44
C ASP A 273 18.19 25.74 -17.43
N ASP A 274 18.25 26.52 -16.35
CA ASP A 274 18.32 27.99 -16.41
C ASP A 274 19.49 28.44 -15.51
N ASP A 275 20.67 28.53 -16.14
CA ASP A 275 21.79 29.35 -15.71
C ASP A 275 21.46 30.82 -16.04
N ASP A 276 20.79 31.51 -15.13
CA ASP A 276 20.58 32.95 -15.23
C ASP A 276 21.56 33.69 -14.34
N TYR A 277 22.68 34.03 -14.95
CA TYR A 277 23.50 35.20 -14.66
C TYR A 277 22.68 36.39 -14.12
N TYR A 278 22.98 36.80 -12.88
CA TYR A 278 22.87 38.20 -12.47
C TYR A 278 24.26 38.69 -12.06
N ASP A 279 25.05 39.09 -13.06
CA ASP A 279 26.02 40.18 -12.91
C ASP A 279 25.26 41.49 -13.17
N GLY A 280 25.32 42.39 -12.20
CA GLY A 280 24.55 43.63 -12.15
C GLY A 280 25.09 44.58 -11.09
N ASN A 281 26.42 44.68 -11.07
CA ASN A 281 27.28 45.72 -10.51
C ASN A 281 26.65 47.16 -10.45
N ALA A 282 26.76 47.87 -9.32
CA ALA A 282 27.35 49.23 -9.26
C ALA A 282 27.22 49.94 -7.88
N SER A 283 28.32 50.63 -7.54
CA SER A 283 28.60 51.56 -6.42
C SER A 283 28.86 50.90 -5.05
N GLY A 284 30.10 50.77 -4.55
CA GLY A 284 31.30 51.56 -4.80
C GLY A 284 31.41 52.72 -3.81
N SER A 285 31.99 52.45 -2.64
CA SER A 285 32.96 53.33 -1.95
C SER A 285 33.54 52.57 -0.75
N GLU A 286 34.75 52.07 -0.94
CA GLU A 286 35.71 51.85 0.14
C GLU A 286 36.00 53.20 0.80
N ASP A 287 36.10 53.28 2.13
CA ASP A 287 37.37 53.59 2.81
C ASP A 287 37.24 53.59 4.36
N ASN A 288 38.14 52.84 5.01
CA ASN A 288 38.82 53.07 6.30
C ASN A 288 37.99 53.42 7.59
N THR A 289 38.22 52.90 8.80
CA THR A 289 39.45 52.44 9.48
C THR A 289 39.04 51.61 10.71
N ILE A 290 39.85 50.60 11.05
CA ILE A 290 39.85 49.91 12.35
C ILE A 290 40.60 50.77 13.38
N GLU A 291 39.95 51.12 14.48
CA GLU A 291 40.60 51.34 15.78
C GLU A 291 39.69 50.72 16.86
N ASN A 292 40.13 49.60 17.44
CA ASN A 292 40.21 49.41 18.89
C ASN A 292 40.74 48.02 19.25
N LEU A 293 41.86 48.06 20.00
CA LEU A 293 42.55 47.00 20.78
C LEU A 293 43.55 46.11 20.04
#